data_AF-A0A4Y2C6G8-F1
#
_entry.id   AF-A0A4Y2C6G8-F1
#
_cell.length_a   1.000
_cell.length_b   1.000
_cell.length_c   1.000
_cell.angle_alpha   90.00
_cell.angle_beta   90.00
_cell.angle_gamma   90.00
#
_symmetry.space_group_name_H-M   'P 1'
#
loop_
_entity.id
_entity.type
_entity.pdbx_description
1 polymer ?
#
loop_
_entity_poly.entity_id
_entity_poly.type
_entity_poly.pdbx_seq_one_letter_code
_entity_poly.pdbx_strand_id
1 'polypeptide(L)'
;MYQFYFFVIGNKLFFQESSMMLTFRNFAKTFSPNKDQSELLKCTMCNYSTQGKQQFDIHCARHLRQHKYSCDYCKKGFVTKNEAIVHMRVHTGEKPFACKICKKSFRHKHTLNVHLRTHSCRFCNKTFDDRTILRQHEAECCEQNP
;
A
#
# COMPACT_ATOMS: atom_id res chain seq x y z
N MET A 1 -33.36 35.30 40.71
CA MET A 1 -32.41 35.80 39.71
C MET A 1 -31.50 34.63 39.36
N TYR A 2 -31.70 34.09 38.16
CA TYR A 2 -31.36 32.72 37.78
C TYR A 2 -29.89 32.37 37.99
N GLN A 3 -29.63 31.40 38.86
CA GLN A 3 -28.29 30.93 39.17
C GLN A 3 -28.09 29.59 38.48
N PHE A 4 -27.47 29.64 37.31
CA PHE A 4 -27.04 28.47 36.56
C PHE A 4 -25.85 27.84 37.31
N TYR A 5 -26.01 26.61 37.79
CA TYR A 5 -24.91 25.86 38.37
C TYR A 5 -24.19 25.07 37.28
N PHE A 6 -22.92 25.42 37.05
CA PHE A 6 -22.04 24.73 36.12
C PHE A 6 -21.19 23.71 36.89
N PHE A 7 -21.15 22.47 36.43
CA PHE A 7 -20.13 21.53 36.86
C PHE A 7 -19.43 20.95 35.65
N VAL A 8 -18.09 21.00 35.69
CA VAL A 8 -17.18 20.52 34.66
C VAL A 8 -16.58 19.22 35.17
N ILE A 9 -16.83 18.12 34.46
CA ILE A 9 -16.13 16.85 34.68
C ILE A 9 -15.49 16.47 33.34
N GLY A 10 -14.20 16.78 33.20
CA GLY A 10 -13.48 16.73 31.93
C GLY A 10 -13.89 17.84 30.94
N ASN A 11 -13.70 17.65 29.63
CA ASN A 11 -13.94 18.68 28.60
C ASN A 11 -15.37 18.66 28.00
N LYS A 12 -16.42 18.50 28.81
CA LYS A 12 -17.84 18.60 28.37
C LYS A 12 -18.70 19.37 29.38
N LEU A 13 -19.56 20.26 28.86
CA LEU A 13 -20.61 20.98 29.58
C LEU A 13 -21.91 20.17 29.55
N PHE A 14 -22.57 19.99 30.70
CA PHE A 14 -23.87 19.31 30.82
C PHE A 14 -24.95 20.30 31.23
N PHE A 15 -26.10 20.24 30.55
CA PHE A 15 -27.34 20.95 30.92
C PHE A 15 -28.29 19.96 31.59
N GLN A 16 -28.83 20.33 32.75
CA GLN A 16 -29.94 19.63 33.38
C GLN A 16 -31.16 20.58 33.34
N GLU A 17 -32.18 20.23 32.56
CA GLU A 17 -33.45 20.96 32.58
C GLU A 17 -34.52 20.19 33.36
N SER A 18 -35.12 20.88 34.32
CA SER A 18 -36.27 20.45 35.10
C SER A 18 -37.56 20.72 34.33
N SER A 19 -38.20 19.66 33.85
CA SER A 19 -39.64 19.45 33.55
C SER A 19 -40.56 20.68 33.31
N MET A 20 -40.98 20.93 32.05
CA MET A 20 -42.40 20.92 31.62
C MET A 20 -42.62 21.28 30.13
N MET A 21 -43.42 20.42 29.46
CA MET A 21 -44.33 20.64 28.32
C MET A 21 -43.81 20.80 26.87
N LEU A 22 -43.95 19.67 26.15
CA LEU A 22 -44.48 19.47 24.80
C LEU A 22 -43.74 19.97 23.54
N THR A 23 -43.38 18.95 22.75
CA THR A 23 -43.33 18.91 21.28
C THR A 23 -42.38 19.86 20.57
N PHE A 24 -41.08 19.56 20.62
CA PHE A 24 -40.27 19.63 19.41
C PHE A 24 -39.46 18.34 19.28
N ARG A 25 -39.69 17.66 18.15
CA ARG A 25 -39.08 16.42 17.71
C ARG A 25 -37.58 16.63 17.53
N ASN A 26 -36.82 16.63 18.62
CA ASN A 26 -35.37 16.62 18.56
C ASN A 26 -34.92 15.19 18.35
N PHE A 27 -34.53 14.97 17.10
CA PHE A 27 -33.95 13.77 16.54
C PHE A 27 -32.96 13.14 17.51
N ALA A 28 -33.39 12.08 18.22
CA ALA A 28 -32.50 11.21 18.96
C ALA A 28 -31.59 10.50 17.94
N LYS A 29 -30.52 11.17 17.50
CA LYS A 29 -29.35 10.46 16.99
C LYS A 29 -28.67 9.91 18.23
N THR A 30 -29.01 8.65 18.49
CA THR A 30 -28.20 7.70 19.23
C THR A 30 -26.72 8.06 19.08
N PHE A 31 -26.10 8.53 20.17
CA PHE A 31 -24.64 8.54 20.25
C PHE A 31 -24.22 7.10 20.57
N SER A 32 -24.35 6.21 19.58
CA SER A 32 -23.55 5.00 19.57
C SER A 32 -22.10 5.42 19.42
N PRO A 33 -21.17 5.01 20.31
CA PRO A 33 -19.76 5.14 20.02
C PRO A 33 -19.44 4.16 18.89
N ASN A 34 -19.68 4.58 17.65
CA ASN A 34 -19.25 3.84 16.47
C ASN A 34 -17.73 3.94 16.38
N LYS A 35 -17.04 3.03 17.08
CA LYS A 35 -15.64 2.68 16.82
C LYS A 35 -15.55 1.96 15.47
N ASP A 36 -15.83 2.65 14.37
CA ASP A 36 -15.65 2.07 13.02
C ASP A 36 -15.61 3.12 11.90
N GLN A 37 -14.96 4.26 12.15
CA GLN A 37 -14.51 5.16 11.08
C GLN A 37 -13.01 5.38 11.25
N SER A 38 -12.21 4.50 10.67
CA SER A 38 -10.79 4.74 10.49
C SER A 38 -10.62 5.91 9.52
N GLU A 39 -10.40 7.10 10.08
CA GLU A 39 -10.14 8.32 9.31
C GLU A 39 -8.90 8.12 8.43
N LEU A 40 -9.10 8.11 7.11
CA LEU A 40 -8.02 7.95 6.14
C LEU A 40 -7.16 9.21 6.12
N LEU A 41 -5.84 9.05 6.30
CA LEU A 41 -4.86 10.10 6.08
C LEU A 41 -4.71 10.33 4.58
N LYS A 42 -5.08 11.53 4.11
CA LYS A 42 -5.04 11.92 2.69
C LYS A 42 -3.84 12.82 2.41
N CYS A 43 -3.10 12.53 1.35
CA CYS A 43 -1.98 13.37 0.94
C CYS A 43 -2.52 14.66 0.30
N THR A 44 -1.90 15.80 0.61
CA THR A 44 -2.27 17.09 -0.01
C THR A 44 -1.57 17.32 -1.35
N MET A 45 -0.48 16.59 -1.62
CA MET A 45 0.31 16.72 -2.84
C MET A 45 -0.15 15.75 -3.96
N CYS A 46 -0.98 14.76 -3.64
CA CYS A 46 -1.53 13.79 -4.61
C CYS A 46 -2.74 13.05 -4.04
N ASN A 47 -3.41 12.24 -4.86
CA ASN A 47 -4.63 11.52 -4.47
C ASN A 47 -4.40 10.28 -3.55
N TYR A 48 -3.18 10.08 -3.03
CA TYR A 48 -2.88 8.95 -2.16
C TYR A 48 -3.57 9.10 -0.80
N SER A 49 -4.18 8.02 -0.31
CA SER A 49 -4.81 7.96 1.01
C SER A 49 -4.48 6.63 1.69
N THR A 50 -4.28 6.63 3.01
CA THR A 50 -4.02 5.40 3.79
C THR A 50 -4.53 5.53 5.22
N GLN A 51 -4.87 4.42 5.86
CA GLN A 51 -5.20 4.36 7.29
C GLN A 51 -3.93 4.37 8.16
N GLY A 52 -2.79 3.95 7.61
CA GLY A 52 -1.56 3.77 8.36
C GLY A 52 -0.68 5.01 8.38
N LYS A 53 -0.45 5.59 9.57
CA LYS A 53 0.46 6.74 9.74
C LYS A 53 1.86 6.48 9.16
N GLN A 54 2.46 5.32 9.43
CA GLN A 54 3.78 4.99 8.90
C GLN A 54 3.81 4.98 7.36
N GLN A 55 2.78 4.43 6.72
CA GLN A 55 2.68 4.41 5.26
C GLN A 55 2.49 5.82 4.69
N PHE A 56 1.71 6.65 5.38
CA PHE A 56 1.53 8.06 5.04
C PHE A 56 2.85 8.84 5.14
N ASP A 57 3.62 8.66 6.22
CA ASP A 57 4.91 9.31 6.41
C ASP A 57 5.93 8.89 5.34
N ILE A 58 6.01 7.59 5.04
CA ILE A 58 6.87 7.06 3.97
C ILE A 58 6.46 7.64 2.62
N HIS A 59 5.16 7.73 2.36
CA HIS A 59 4.64 8.33 1.14
C HIS A 59 5.04 9.80 1.02
N CYS A 60 4.77 10.61 2.05
CA CYS A 60 5.06 12.04 2.07
C CYS A 60 6.56 12.33 1.97
N ALA A 61 7.41 11.49 2.57
CA ALA A 61 8.86 11.60 2.47
C ALA A 61 9.37 11.53 1.01
N ARG A 62 8.63 10.87 0.10
CA ARG A 62 8.97 10.84 -1.34
C ARG A 62 8.76 12.20 -2.01
N HIS A 63 7.71 12.94 -1.63
CA HIS A 63 7.46 14.29 -2.15
C HIS A 63 8.51 15.28 -1.64
N LEU A 64 8.87 15.16 -0.35
CA LEU A 64 9.83 16.04 0.31
C LEU A 64 11.30 15.66 0.03
N ARG A 65 11.55 14.59 -0.75
CA ARG A 65 12.88 14.00 -0.99
C ARG A 65 13.67 13.74 0.30
N GLN A 66 12.95 13.40 1.36
CA GLN A 66 13.55 13.08 2.65
C GLN A 66 13.90 11.60 2.68
N HIS A 67 15.19 11.31 2.68
CA HIS A 67 15.71 9.95 2.71
C HIS A 67 16.39 9.70 4.05
N LYS A 68 15.93 8.66 4.76
CA LYS A 68 16.51 8.25 6.05
C LYS A 68 17.71 7.34 5.87
N TYR A 69 17.80 6.68 4.72
CA TYR A 69 18.85 5.72 4.42
C TYR A 69 19.56 6.16 3.16
N SER A 70 20.88 5.99 3.10
CA SER A 70 21.67 6.31 1.92
C SER A 70 22.61 5.16 1.61
N CYS A 71 22.94 4.98 0.33
CA CYS A 71 23.93 4.02 -0.10
C CYS A 71 25.33 4.61 0.05
N ASP A 72 26.23 3.91 0.73
CA ASP A 72 27.59 4.39 0.95
C ASP A 72 28.41 4.50 -0.34
N TYR A 73 28.13 3.63 -1.31
CA TYR A 73 28.87 3.53 -2.58
C TYR A 73 28.46 4.58 -3.60
N CYS A 74 27.16 4.86 -3.76
CA CYS A 74 26.66 5.76 -4.80
C CYS A 74 25.85 6.96 -4.28
N LYS A 75 25.76 7.12 -2.94
CA LYS A 75 25.05 8.20 -2.24
C LYS A 75 23.55 8.31 -2.57
N LYS A 76 22.97 7.31 -3.24
CA LYS A 76 21.53 7.27 -3.52
C LYS A 76 20.73 7.12 -2.22
N GLY A 77 19.69 7.95 -2.06
CA GLY A 77 18.81 7.96 -0.89
C GLY A 77 17.60 7.04 -1.02
N PHE A 78 17.14 6.51 0.11
CA PHE A 78 15.96 5.65 0.26
C PHE A 78 15.13 6.09 1.47
N VAL A 79 13.81 5.94 1.35
CA VAL A 79 12.89 6.30 2.44
C VAL A 79 12.84 5.18 3.48
N THR A 80 12.91 3.93 3.04
CA THR A 80 12.85 2.76 3.91
C THR A 80 14.16 1.96 3.93
N LYS A 81 14.39 1.25 5.04
CA LYS A 81 15.58 0.40 5.21
C LYS A 81 15.62 -0.74 4.19
N ASN A 82 14.45 -1.36 3.92
CA ASN A 82 14.35 -2.47 2.99
C ASN A 82 14.70 -2.07 1.56
N GLU A 83 14.31 -0.87 1.12
CA GLU A 83 14.71 -0.35 -0.19
C GLU A 83 16.23 -0.20 -0.30
N ALA A 84 16.89 0.32 0.75
CA ALA A 84 18.34 0.44 0.79
C ALA A 84 19.04 -0.93 0.76
N ILE A 85 18.58 -1.90 1.55
CA ILE A 85 19.12 -3.27 1.56
C ILE A 85 18.96 -3.94 0.18
N VAL A 86 17.78 -3.84 -0.43
CA VAL A 86 17.54 -4.41 -1.76
C VAL A 86 18.41 -3.71 -2.81
N HIS A 87 18.58 -2.40 -2.71
CA HIS A 87 19.49 -1.64 -3.57
C HIS A 87 20.93 -2.10 -3.44
N MET A 88 21.42 -2.45 -2.25
CA MET A 88 22.79 -2.91 -2.05
C MET A 88 23.17 -4.12 -2.90
N ARG A 89 22.18 -4.93 -3.29
CA ARG A 89 22.41 -6.02 -4.25
C ARG A 89 23.03 -5.52 -5.55
N VAL A 90 22.82 -4.25 -5.95
CA VAL A 90 23.45 -3.55 -7.09
C VAL A 90 24.95 -3.62 -7.05
N HIS A 91 25.52 -3.38 -5.87
CA HIS A 91 26.95 -3.37 -5.66
C HIS A 91 27.50 -4.77 -5.42
N THR A 92 26.79 -5.61 -4.65
CA THR A 92 27.27 -6.97 -4.33
C THR A 92 27.10 -7.96 -5.47
N GLY A 93 26.27 -7.65 -6.47
CA GLY A 93 25.95 -8.58 -7.55
C GLY A 93 25.00 -9.71 -7.16
N GLU A 94 24.49 -9.73 -5.92
CA GLU A 94 23.58 -10.78 -5.44
C GLU A 94 22.30 -10.89 -6.29
N LYS A 95 21.96 -12.14 -6.63
CA LYS A 95 20.78 -12.51 -7.42
C LYS A 95 20.05 -13.67 -6.75
N PRO A 96 19.32 -13.43 -5.64
CA PRO A 96 18.73 -14.49 -4.83
C PRO A 96 17.55 -15.21 -5.51
N PHE A 97 17.03 -14.69 -6.62
CA PHE A 97 15.83 -15.24 -7.26
C PHE A 97 16.21 -16.00 -8.53
N ALA A 98 16.33 -17.32 -8.43
CA ALA A 98 16.62 -18.18 -9.58
C ALA A 98 15.34 -18.65 -10.30
N CYS A 99 15.39 -18.65 -11.63
CA CYS A 99 14.38 -19.28 -12.48
C CYS A 99 14.45 -20.80 -12.33
N LYS A 100 13.32 -21.45 -12.02
CA LYS A 100 13.28 -22.90 -11.87
C LYS A 100 13.50 -23.64 -13.20
N ILE A 101 13.13 -23.00 -14.31
CA ILE A 101 13.18 -23.53 -15.68
C ILE A 101 14.62 -23.43 -16.22
N CYS A 102 15.11 -22.23 -16.51
CA CYS A 102 16.43 -22.04 -17.14
C CYS A 102 17.58 -21.70 -16.17
N LYS A 103 17.37 -21.76 -14.85
CA LYS A 103 18.35 -21.46 -13.78
C LYS A 103 18.93 -20.03 -13.77
N LYS A 104 18.51 -19.16 -14.69
CA LYS A 104 18.91 -17.75 -14.70
C LYS A 104 18.47 -17.05 -13.41
N SER A 105 19.38 -16.28 -12.81
CA SER A 105 19.16 -15.63 -11.52
C SER A 105 18.92 -14.11 -11.65
N PHE A 106 18.07 -13.56 -10.77
CA PHE A 106 17.59 -12.18 -10.78
C PHE A 106 17.73 -11.52 -9.41
N ARG A 107 17.91 -10.19 -9.40
CA ARG A 107 18.02 -9.37 -8.18
C ARG A 107 16.70 -9.18 -7.43
N HIS A 108 15.59 -9.14 -8.17
CA HIS A 108 14.26 -8.86 -7.65
C HIS A 108 13.26 -9.95 -8.05
N LYS A 109 12.33 -10.27 -7.13
CA LYS A 109 11.24 -11.23 -7.38
C LYS A 109 10.33 -10.81 -8.53
N HIS A 110 10.01 -9.52 -8.64
CA HIS A 110 9.20 -9.00 -9.75
C HIS A 110 9.87 -9.25 -11.11
N THR A 111 11.18 -9.03 -11.21
CA THR A 111 11.93 -9.31 -12.46
C THR A 111 11.92 -10.79 -12.81
N LEU A 112 12.04 -11.69 -11.82
CA LEU A 112 11.85 -13.13 -12.03
C LEU A 112 10.44 -13.44 -12.55
N ASN A 113 9.39 -12.88 -11.93
CA ASN A 113 8.01 -13.12 -12.35
C ASN A 113 7.75 -12.68 -13.80
N VAL A 114 8.28 -11.52 -14.19
CA VAL A 114 8.21 -11.05 -15.59
C VAL A 114 8.98 -12.00 -16.51
N HIS A 115 10.17 -12.45 -16.10
CA HIS A 115 10.94 -13.43 -16.85
C HIS A 115 10.21 -14.78 -17.00
N LEU A 116 9.48 -15.26 -16.00
CA LEU A 116 8.74 -16.52 -16.11
C LEU A 116 7.72 -16.49 -17.26
N ARG A 117 7.22 -15.30 -17.63
CA ARG A 117 6.34 -15.14 -18.80
C ARG A 117 7.04 -15.43 -20.12
N THR A 118 8.38 -15.36 -20.18
CA THR A 118 9.13 -15.73 -21.38
C THR A 118 9.25 -17.23 -21.58
N HIS A 119 8.83 -18.02 -20.59
CA HIS A 119 8.74 -19.48 -20.67
C HIS A 119 7.31 -19.96 -20.87
N SER A 120 6.31 -19.08 -20.82
CA SER A 120 4.90 -19.45 -20.95
C SER A 120 4.32 -18.98 -22.27
N CYS A 121 3.54 -19.84 -22.93
CA CYS A 121 2.70 -19.47 -24.06
C CYS A 121 1.67 -18.42 -23.63
N ARG A 122 1.58 -17.32 -24.38
CA ARG A 122 0.64 -16.23 -24.06
C ARG A 122 -0.82 -16.62 -24.21
N PHE A 123 -1.12 -17.65 -24.98
CA PHE A 123 -2.48 -18.06 -25.31
C PHE A 123 -3.00 -19.14 -24.34
N CYS A 124 -2.21 -20.17 -24.06
CA CYS A 124 -2.64 -21.32 -23.25
C CYS A 124 -1.91 -21.46 -21.90
N ASN A 125 -0.98 -20.55 -21.57
CA ASN A 125 -0.16 -20.56 -20.35
C ASN A 125 0.72 -21.81 -20.13
N LYS A 126 0.84 -22.72 -21.11
CA LYS A 126 1.80 -23.84 -21.04
C LYS A 126 3.22 -23.31 -20.93
N THR A 127 4.02 -23.94 -20.08
CA THR A 127 5.42 -23.56 -19.86
C THR A 127 6.38 -24.47 -20.61
N PHE A 128 7.45 -23.90 -21.13
CA PHE A 128 8.47 -24.57 -21.92
C PHE A 128 9.85 -24.15 -21.39
N ASP A 129 10.80 -25.08 -21.40
CA ASP A 129 12.20 -24.85 -21.06
C ASP A 129 13.05 -24.46 -22.27
N ASP A 130 12.64 -24.87 -23.47
CA ASP A 130 13.21 -24.44 -24.74
C ASP A 130 12.37 -23.31 -25.39
N ARG A 131 13.05 -22.19 -25.68
CA ARG A 131 12.44 -21.02 -26.31
C ARG A 131 12.02 -21.26 -27.76
N THR A 132 12.70 -22.15 -28.48
CA THR A 132 12.40 -22.53 -29.85
C THR A 132 11.09 -23.31 -29.91
N ILE A 133 10.95 -24.29 -29.00
CA ILE A 133 9.72 -25.09 -28.86
C ILE A 133 8.54 -24.19 -28.47
N LEU A 134 8.75 -23.26 -27.53
CA LEU A 134 7.72 -22.27 -27.17
C LEU A 134 7.25 -21.47 -28.39
N ARG A 135 8.16 -20.98 -29.23
CA ARG A 135 7.81 -20.19 -30.42
C ARG A 135 7.02 -21.00 -31.45
N GLN A 136 7.44 -22.24 -31.69
CA GLN A 136 6.72 -23.13 -32.58
C GLN A 136 5.31 -23.41 -32.04
N HIS A 137 5.21 -23.73 -30.75
CA HIS A 137 3.93 -23.93 -30.10
C HIS A 137 3.05 -22.66 -30.15
N GLU A 138 3.61 -21.46 -29.95
CA GLU A 138 2.85 -20.21 -30.06
C GLU A 138 2.30 -20.00 -31.48
N ALA A 139 3.01 -20.40 -32.54
CA ALA A 139 2.53 -20.34 -33.91
C ALA A 139 1.36 -21.31 -34.15
N GLU A 140 1.49 -22.56 -33.71
CA GLU A 140 0.44 -23.58 -33.82
C GLU A 140 -0.79 -23.24 -32.96
N CYS A 141 -0.58 -22.69 -31.76
CA CYS A 141 -1.64 -22.30 -30.83
C CYS A 141 -2.41 -21.06 -31.31
N CYS A 142 -1.75 -20.17 -32.08
CA CYS A 142 -2.38 -19.01 -32.72
C CYS A 142 -3.35 -19.44 -33.84
N GLU A 143 -3.09 -20.56 -34.51
CA GLU A 143 -4.01 -21.13 -35.51
C GLU A 143 -5.26 -21.78 -34.85
N GLN A 144 -5.21 -22.07 -33.55
CA GLN A 144 -6.26 -22.79 -32.82
C GLN A 144 -7.15 -21.89 -31.94
N ASN A 145 -6.89 -20.58 -31.85
CA ASN A 145 -7.70 -19.62 -31.07
C ASN A 145 -7.69 -18.21 -31.74
N PRO A 146 -8.66 -17.91 -32.64
CA PRO A 146 -8.84 -16.58 -33.24
C PRO A 146 -9.36 -15.52 -32.26
#